data_AF-A0A842NDQ1-F1
#
_entry.id   AF-A0A842NDQ1-F1
#
_cell.length_a   1.000
_cell.length_b   1.000
_cell.length_c   1.000
_cell.angle_alpha   90.00
_cell.angle_beta   90.00
_cell.angle_gamma   90.00
#
_symmetry.space_group_name_H-M   'P 1'
#
loop_
_entity.id
_entity.type
_entity.pdbx_description
1 polymer ?
#
loop_
_entity_poly.entity_id
_entity_poly.type
_entity_poly.pdbx_seq_one_letter_code
_entity_poly.pdbx_strand_id
1 'polypeptide(L)'
;MSSFLTKKKDSASFDDVLSTSPESTQKNKKYAIKLLDRFVEESYSGRTTLDVIEELQLLKSQDTQTYEDALYGMLQDWIIWNEKNGKGNYTIRVAFSNIRKYLFHMGIKTSEQDIKEYLRFGKRTREDRHPLSKVEYQRIIEGLSRHPLLQALFFALGSSGMRIGEALSLKKKDLDLTGTRIKVNIPANTKTRTGRTTFLSIETENLLRVHLEKIEQDDYVFAKKNRKPDSSTIRRMLGRLVDKLELDSRYQSNNIRKITSHSFRAYFFTKAARKHGENYAHRMTGHGGYLMEYDRMTEEEKLNLYLEIEPDLSIYDQTRNELEINRLQEKVEVIDELKQEVRKLREAQAKSDKKLLETMKKGNLFHDF
;
A
#
# COMPACT_ATOMS: atom_id res chain seq x y z
N MET A 1 -10.04 -14.63 49.43
CA MET A 1 -9.93 -15.68 48.39
C MET A 1 -9.69 -15.00 47.04
N SER A 2 -8.61 -15.33 46.32
CA SER A 2 -8.45 -14.86 44.94
C SER A 2 -9.49 -15.56 44.06
N SER A 3 -10.20 -14.81 43.23
CA SER A 3 -11.21 -15.37 42.34
C SER A 3 -10.58 -16.35 41.34
N PHE A 4 -11.24 -17.47 41.04
CA PHE A 4 -10.80 -18.42 40.01
C PHE A 4 -10.79 -17.79 38.59
N LEU A 5 -11.43 -16.63 38.42
CA LEU A 5 -11.42 -15.84 37.18
C LEU A 5 -10.23 -14.86 37.11
N THR A 6 -9.52 -14.62 38.22
CA THR A 6 -8.38 -13.71 38.24
C THR A 6 -7.11 -14.43 37.80
N LYS A 7 -6.53 -13.99 36.68
CA LYS A 7 -5.19 -14.40 36.24
C LYS A 7 -4.16 -13.38 36.72
N LYS A 8 -3.00 -13.86 37.16
CA LYS A 8 -1.85 -13.00 37.46
C LYS A 8 -1.48 -12.23 36.18
N LYS A 9 -1.35 -10.90 36.30
CA LYS A 9 -0.93 -10.04 35.20
C LYS A 9 0.54 -9.70 35.41
N ASP A 10 1.39 -10.43 34.71
CA ASP A 10 2.84 -10.27 34.69
C ASP A 10 3.38 -10.25 33.24
N SER A 11 4.69 -10.09 33.07
CA SER A 11 5.32 -10.03 31.75
C SER A 11 5.10 -11.30 30.91
N ALA A 12 5.03 -12.49 31.54
CA ALA A 12 4.76 -13.76 30.84
C ALA A 12 3.34 -13.78 30.28
N SER A 13 2.34 -13.41 31.09
CA SER A 13 0.95 -13.31 30.63
C SER A 13 0.75 -12.23 29.56
N PHE A 14 1.61 -11.20 29.49
CA PHE A 14 1.58 -10.24 28.39
C PHE A 14 2.05 -10.88 27.09
N ASP A 15 3.12 -11.67 27.14
CA ASP A 15 3.65 -12.40 25.98
C ASP A 15 2.62 -13.39 25.42
N ASP A 16 1.84 -14.05 26.26
CA ASP A 16 0.70 -14.88 25.84
C ASP A 16 -0.34 -14.06 25.06
N VAL A 17 -0.70 -12.87 25.56
CA VAL A 17 -1.62 -11.96 24.84
C VAL A 17 -1.00 -11.52 23.52
N LEU A 18 0.32 -11.28 23.47
CA LEU A 18 1.02 -10.89 22.26
C LEU A 18 1.06 -12.01 21.21
N SER A 19 1.10 -13.28 21.61
CA SER A 19 1.21 -14.42 20.69
C SER A 19 0.10 -14.45 19.63
N THR A 20 -1.06 -13.90 19.94
CA THR A 20 -2.22 -13.79 19.04
C THR A 20 -2.09 -12.71 17.96
N SER A 21 -1.13 -11.78 18.13
CA SER A 21 -0.88 -10.67 17.22
C SER A 21 0.08 -11.07 16.08
N PRO A 22 0.06 -10.36 14.93
CA PRO A 22 1.06 -10.58 13.88
C PRO A 22 2.50 -10.37 14.38
N GLU A 23 3.46 -11.15 13.87
CA GLU A 23 4.86 -11.16 14.32
C GLU A 23 5.49 -9.75 14.32
N SER A 24 5.21 -8.93 13.29
CA SER A 24 5.69 -7.54 13.24
C SER A 24 5.15 -6.68 14.38
N THR A 25 3.91 -6.91 14.79
CA THR A 25 3.27 -6.22 15.91
C THR A 25 3.87 -6.67 17.23
N GLN A 26 4.15 -7.97 17.38
CA GLN A 26 4.85 -8.51 18.54
C GLN A 26 6.23 -7.84 18.69
N LYS A 27 7.04 -7.82 17.61
CA LYS A 27 8.36 -7.17 17.59
C LYS A 27 8.30 -5.71 18.01
N ASN A 28 7.33 -4.94 17.50
CA ASN A 28 7.18 -3.52 17.84
C ASN A 28 6.83 -3.30 19.32
N LYS A 29 5.98 -4.16 19.91
CA LYS A 29 5.61 -4.07 21.33
C LYS A 29 6.77 -4.48 22.23
N LYS A 30 7.47 -5.58 21.90
CA LYS A 30 8.68 -6.02 22.62
C LYS A 30 9.79 -4.98 22.55
N TYR A 31 9.98 -4.33 21.40
CA TYR A 31 10.93 -3.23 21.28
C TYR A 31 10.59 -2.04 22.19
N ALA A 32 9.31 -1.71 22.32
CA ALA A 32 8.87 -0.63 23.19
C ALA A 32 9.12 -0.94 24.68
N ILE A 33 8.88 -2.19 25.10
CA ILE A 33 9.22 -2.66 26.45
C ILE A 33 10.72 -2.58 26.67
N LYS A 34 11.54 -3.06 25.73
CA LYS A 34 13.00 -2.96 25.83
C LYS A 34 13.52 -1.53 25.96
N LEU A 35 12.84 -0.55 25.35
CA LEU A 35 13.16 0.87 25.54
C LEU A 35 12.79 1.37 26.94
N LEU A 36 11.68 0.88 27.50
CA LEU A 36 11.29 1.18 28.88
C LEU A 36 12.28 0.56 29.87
N ASP A 37 12.64 -0.72 29.68
CA ASP A 37 13.62 -1.42 30.52
C ASP A 37 14.94 -0.67 30.58
N ARG A 38 15.45 -0.24 29.42
CA ARG A 38 16.70 0.54 29.36
C ARG A 38 16.58 1.90 30.05
N PHE A 39 15.48 2.62 29.81
CA PHE A 39 15.25 3.89 30.49
C PHE A 39 15.25 3.70 32.01
N VAL A 40 14.60 2.65 32.51
CA VAL A 40 14.53 2.36 33.94
C VAL A 40 15.91 2.01 34.50
N GLU A 41 16.65 1.15 33.82
CA GLU A 41 18.02 0.77 34.20
C GLU A 41 18.96 1.99 34.28
N GLU A 42 18.86 2.92 33.33
CA GLU A 42 19.71 4.12 33.28
C GLU A 42 19.26 5.23 34.24
N SER A 43 17.95 5.35 34.52
CA SER A 43 17.39 6.47 35.30
C SER A 43 17.18 6.14 36.78
N TYR A 44 17.03 4.86 37.12
CA TYR A 44 16.74 4.41 38.48
C TYR A 44 17.76 3.33 38.89
N SER A 45 18.80 3.75 39.62
CA SER A 45 19.94 2.92 40.01
C SER A 45 19.53 1.56 40.57
N GLY A 46 19.77 0.50 39.79
CA GLY A 46 19.53 -0.90 40.20
C GLY A 46 18.07 -1.33 40.23
N ARG A 47 17.13 -0.52 39.72
CA ARG A 47 15.71 -0.88 39.62
C ARG A 47 15.40 -1.51 38.27
N THR A 48 14.44 -2.42 38.29
CA THR A 48 13.84 -3.01 37.09
C THR A 48 12.51 -2.33 36.77
N THR A 49 12.01 -2.54 35.56
CA THR A 49 10.68 -2.03 35.19
C THR A 49 9.57 -2.61 36.06
N LEU A 50 9.75 -3.83 36.60
CA LEU A 50 8.80 -4.41 37.54
C LEU A 50 8.82 -3.67 38.89
N ASP A 51 10.00 -3.34 39.42
CA ASP A 51 10.11 -2.57 40.68
C ASP A 51 9.37 -1.22 40.57
N VAL A 52 9.55 -0.52 39.44
CA VAL A 52 8.87 0.76 39.17
C VAL A 52 7.35 0.57 39.07
N ILE A 53 6.88 -0.51 38.42
CA ILE A 53 5.45 -0.82 38.33
C ILE A 53 4.86 -1.11 39.72
N GLU A 54 5.56 -1.87 40.56
CA GLU A 54 5.13 -2.19 41.92
C GLU A 54 5.07 -0.94 42.79
N GLU A 55 6.07 -0.05 42.69
CA GLU A 55 6.07 1.24 43.36
C GLU A 55 4.89 2.12 42.93
N LEU A 56 4.62 2.22 41.62
CA LEU A 56 3.45 2.95 41.11
C LEU A 56 2.13 2.34 41.60
N GLN A 57 2.02 1.01 41.70
CA GLN A 57 0.83 0.36 42.25
C GLN A 57 0.66 0.65 43.75
N LEU A 58 1.75 0.71 44.51
CA LEU A 58 1.74 1.09 45.92
C LEU A 58 1.27 2.53 46.10
N LEU A 59 1.84 3.48 45.36
CA LEU A 59 1.44 4.89 45.40
C LEU A 59 -0.04 5.05 45.08
N LYS A 60 -0.54 4.33 44.06
CA LYS A 60 -1.95 4.33 43.68
C LYS A 60 -2.90 3.91 44.80
N SER A 61 -2.45 3.06 45.71
CA SER A 61 -3.25 2.61 46.85
C SER A 61 -3.25 3.60 48.02
N GLN A 62 -2.28 4.51 48.05
CA GLN A 62 -2.06 5.46 49.13
C GLN A 62 -2.64 6.84 48.82
N ASP A 63 -2.19 7.44 47.72
CA ASP A 63 -2.59 8.78 47.30
C ASP A 63 -2.64 8.90 45.77
N THR A 64 -3.82 9.28 45.26
CA THR A 64 -4.07 9.38 43.82
C THR A 64 -3.22 10.46 43.18
N GLN A 65 -3.05 11.62 43.84
CA GLN A 65 -2.33 12.75 43.27
C GLN A 65 -0.84 12.42 43.13
N THR A 66 -0.23 11.88 44.18
CA THR A 66 1.17 11.43 44.18
C THR A 66 1.41 10.33 43.13
N TYR A 67 0.47 9.41 42.96
CA TYR A 67 0.53 8.40 41.90
C TYR A 67 0.52 9.02 40.49
N GLU A 68 -0.37 9.98 40.23
CA GLU A 68 -0.47 10.63 38.93
C GLU A 68 0.78 11.45 38.62
N ASP A 69 1.28 12.22 39.58
CA ASP A 69 2.50 13.01 39.45
C ASP A 69 3.72 12.11 39.18
N ALA A 70 3.85 11.00 39.91
CA ALA A 70 4.93 10.03 39.69
C ALA A 70 4.82 9.34 38.31
N LEU A 71 3.63 8.88 37.93
CA LEU A 71 3.41 8.20 36.65
C LEU A 71 3.70 9.11 35.47
N TYR A 72 3.08 10.30 35.43
CA TYR A 72 3.22 11.20 34.30
C TYR A 72 4.58 11.90 34.29
N GLY A 73 5.19 12.15 35.46
CA GLY A 73 6.59 12.57 35.57
C GLY A 73 7.54 11.55 34.93
N MET A 74 7.47 10.29 35.35
CA MET A 74 8.28 9.20 34.76
C MET A 74 8.05 9.05 33.25
N LEU A 75 6.80 9.13 32.79
CA LEU A 75 6.50 9.03 31.36
C LEU A 75 7.04 10.23 30.57
N GLN A 76 7.04 11.43 31.15
CA GLN A 76 7.65 12.62 30.54
C GLN A 76 9.18 12.48 30.48
N ASP A 77 9.80 11.98 31.55
CA ASP A 77 11.24 11.71 31.58
C ASP A 77 11.64 10.64 30.57
N TRP A 78 10.82 9.59 30.40
CA TRP A 78 11.03 8.58 29.37
C TRP A 78 10.97 9.18 27.95
N ILE A 79 10.07 10.14 27.70
CA ILE A 79 10.01 10.87 26.41
C ILE A 79 11.30 11.67 26.21
N ILE A 80 11.69 12.48 27.19
CA ILE A 80 12.90 13.33 27.14
C ILE A 80 14.15 12.47 26.95
N TRP A 81 14.25 11.35 27.67
CA TRP A 81 15.36 10.41 27.55
C TRP A 81 15.48 9.84 26.14
N ASN A 82 14.37 9.47 25.49
CA ASN A 82 14.41 8.99 24.10
C ASN A 82 14.82 10.09 23.11
N GLU A 83 14.37 11.33 23.32
CA GLU A 83 14.78 12.47 22.49
C GLU A 83 16.29 12.73 22.61
N LYS A 84 16.83 12.74 23.84
CA LYS A 84 18.27 12.86 24.12
C LYS A 84 19.09 11.72 23.49
N ASN A 85 18.52 10.51 23.44
CA ASN A 85 19.10 9.34 22.76
C ASN A 85 18.88 9.33 21.23
N GLY A 86 18.50 10.46 20.64
CA GLY A 86 18.40 10.66 19.19
C GLY A 86 17.24 9.90 18.53
N LYS A 87 16.23 9.45 19.30
CA LYS A 87 15.05 8.78 18.71
C LYS A 87 14.13 9.82 18.07
N GLY A 88 13.73 9.57 16.82
CA GLY A 88 12.77 10.44 16.15
C GLY A 88 11.39 10.43 16.82
N ASN A 89 10.75 11.60 16.90
CA ASN A 89 9.47 11.83 17.60
C ASN A 89 8.32 10.93 17.10
N TYR A 90 8.35 10.49 15.84
CA TYR A 90 7.41 9.49 15.34
C TYR A 90 7.58 8.14 16.07
N THR A 91 8.82 7.67 16.19
CA THR A 91 9.18 6.42 16.84
C THR A 91 8.85 6.46 18.33
N ILE A 92 9.15 7.58 19.00
CA ILE A 92 8.83 7.78 20.43
C ILE A 92 7.33 7.62 20.65
N ARG A 93 6.49 8.30 19.85
CA ARG A 93 5.02 8.21 19.97
C ARG A 93 4.48 6.80 19.71
N VAL A 94 5.08 6.06 18.76
CA VAL A 94 4.69 4.66 18.48
C VAL A 94 5.10 3.75 19.65
N ALA A 95 6.31 3.91 20.16
CA ALA A 95 6.79 3.17 21.33
C ALA A 95 5.95 3.49 22.57
N PHE A 96 5.63 4.76 22.83
CA PHE A 96 4.73 5.19 23.90
C PHE A 96 3.35 4.52 23.81
N SER A 97 2.75 4.48 22.61
CA SER A 97 1.47 3.80 22.40
C SER A 97 1.54 2.30 22.73
N ASN A 98 2.69 1.66 22.48
CA ASN A 98 2.91 0.26 22.82
C ASN A 98 3.20 0.05 24.32
N ILE A 99 3.99 0.93 24.95
CA ILE A 99 4.23 0.92 26.40
C ILE A 99 2.92 1.12 27.15
N ARG A 100 2.05 2.04 26.71
CA ARG A 100 0.72 2.23 27.31
C ARG A 100 -0.09 0.93 27.36
N LYS A 101 0.00 0.09 26.32
CA LYS A 101 -0.68 -1.21 26.30
C LYS A 101 -0.05 -2.21 27.29
N TYR A 102 1.26 -2.16 27.45
CA TYR A 102 1.96 -2.96 28.45
C TYR A 102 1.60 -2.54 29.87
N LEU A 103 1.70 -1.23 30.18
CA LEU A 103 1.30 -0.66 31.48
C LEU A 103 -0.16 -0.96 31.80
N PHE A 104 -1.06 -0.85 30.82
CA PHE A 104 -2.47 -1.21 30.99
C PHE A 104 -2.65 -2.69 31.39
N HIS A 105 -1.90 -3.60 30.76
CA HIS A 105 -1.89 -5.01 31.14
C HIS A 105 -1.36 -5.17 32.58
N MET A 106 -0.35 -4.40 32.98
CA MET A 106 0.18 -4.34 34.35
C MET A 106 -0.73 -3.60 35.35
N GLY A 107 -1.94 -3.18 34.96
CA GLY A 107 -2.90 -2.52 35.86
C GLY A 107 -2.74 -0.99 36.01
N ILE A 108 -1.76 -0.40 35.30
CA ILE A 108 -1.52 1.05 35.24
C ILE A 108 -2.30 1.61 34.05
N LYS A 109 -3.34 2.39 34.32
CA LYS A 109 -4.20 2.99 33.29
C LYS A 109 -3.78 4.44 33.08
N THR A 110 -3.82 4.87 31.82
CA THR A 110 -3.65 6.28 31.43
C THR A 110 -4.85 6.72 30.59
N SER A 111 -5.39 7.90 30.88
CA SER A 111 -6.47 8.50 30.10
C SER A 111 -5.92 9.37 28.97
N GLU A 112 -6.72 9.62 27.94
CA GLU A 112 -6.28 10.49 26.84
C GLU A 112 -6.21 11.97 27.23
N GLN A 113 -7.01 12.40 28.21
CA GLN A 113 -6.99 13.75 28.74
C GLN A 113 -5.67 14.02 29.46
N ASP A 114 -5.31 13.17 30.42
CA ASP A 114 -4.07 13.32 31.18
C ASP A 114 -2.84 13.27 30.28
N ILE A 115 -2.81 12.39 29.27
CA ILE A 115 -1.72 12.35 28.30
C ILE A 115 -1.56 13.70 27.58
N LYS A 116 -2.66 14.39 27.27
CA LYS A 116 -2.60 15.71 26.63
C LYS A 116 -2.16 16.80 27.60
N GLU A 117 -2.66 16.76 28.84
CA GLU A 117 -2.39 17.79 29.84
C GLU A 117 -0.97 17.70 30.40
N TYR A 118 -0.52 16.50 30.79
CA TYR A 118 0.76 16.30 31.46
C TYR A 118 1.93 16.03 30.53
N LEU A 119 1.72 15.37 29.38
CA LEU A 119 2.83 14.96 28.52
C LEU A 119 3.06 15.93 27.36
N ARG A 120 4.33 16.17 27.05
CA ARG A 120 4.80 16.98 25.93
C ARG A 120 5.72 16.12 25.07
N PHE A 121 5.27 15.86 23.85
CA PHE A 121 6.03 15.15 22.83
C PHE A 121 6.59 16.14 21.81
N GLY A 122 7.84 15.93 21.38
CA GLY A 122 8.41 16.68 20.27
C GLY A 122 7.53 16.68 19.00
N LYS A 123 7.64 17.78 18.25
CA LYS A 123 6.92 17.98 16.98
C LYS A 123 7.41 16.97 15.94
N ARG A 124 6.49 16.45 15.13
CA ARG A 124 6.84 15.58 14.00
C ARG A 124 7.26 16.45 12.82
N THR A 125 8.50 16.32 12.38
CA THR A 125 8.94 16.88 11.10
C THR A 125 8.22 16.15 9.97
N ARG A 126 7.67 16.91 9.03
CA ARG A 126 7.09 16.40 7.79
C ARG A 126 7.86 17.02 6.65
N GLU A 127 8.34 16.19 5.74
CA GLU A 127 8.99 16.60 4.51
C GLU A 127 8.13 16.13 3.33
N ASP A 128 8.14 16.92 2.26
CA ASP A 128 7.46 16.57 1.03
C ASP A 128 8.09 15.32 0.42
N ARG A 129 7.23 14.36 0.06
CA ARG A 129 7.69 13.08 -0.47
C ARG A 129 8.15 13.26 -1.91
N HIS A 130 9.45 13.05 -2.13
CA HIS A 130 10.05 12.89 -3.47
C HIS A 130 9.19 12.04 -4.42
N PRO A 131 8.70 12.60 -5.53
CA PRO A 131 8.03 11.84 -6.58
C PRO A 131 9.08 11.13 -7.43
N LEU A 132 8.96 9.80 -7.56
CA LEU A 132 9.80 9.03 -8.48
C LEU A 132 9.51 9.50 -9.92
N SER A 133 10.51 10.03 -10.62
CA SER A 133 10.39 10.43 -12.01
C SER A 133 10.50 9.23 -12.96
N LYS A 134 10.01 9.37 -14.20
CA LYS A 134 10.15 8.33 -15.23
C LYS A 134 11.63 8.02 -15.52
N VAL A 135 12.47 9.05 -15.57
CA VAL A 135 13.93 8.92 -15.80
C VAL A 135 14.62 8.16 -14.68
N GLU A 136 14.35 8.51 -13.41
CA GLU A 136 14.91 7.75 -12.26
C GLU A 136 14.45 6.30 -12.28
N TYR A 137 13.16 6.06 -12.57
CA TYR A 137 12.60 4.73 -12.64
C TYR A 137 13.26 3.92 -13.76
N GLN A 138 13.40 4.49 -14.96
CA GLN A 138 14.10 3.86 -16.08
C GLN A 138 15.54 3.48 -15.72
N ARG A 139 16.32 4.40 -15.12
CA ARG A 139 17.70 4.11 -14.69
C ARG A 139 17.76 2.95 -13.70
N ILE A 140 16.79 2.85 -12.78
CA ILE A 140 16.71 1.73 -11.82
C ILE A 140 16.41 0.42 -12.55
N ILE A 141 15.47 0.42 -13.49
CA ILE A 141 15.12 -0.76 -14.29
C ILE A 141 16.32 -1.22 -15.13
N GLU A 142 17.02 -0.32 -15.80
CA GLU A 142 18.19 -0.62 -16.62
C GLU A 142 19.35 -1.17 -15.77
N GLY A 143 19.53 -0.61 -14.57
CA GLY A 143 20.48 -1.11 -13.57
C GLY A 143 20.19 -2.54 -13.08
N LEU A 144 18.97 -3.04 -13.30
CA LEU A 144 18.54 -4.41 -12.99
C LEU A 144 18.52 -5.35 -14.20
N SER A 145 19.00 -4.92 -15.37
CA SER A 145 19.00 -5.71 -16.62
C SER A 145 19.61 -7.11 -16.50
N ARG A 146 20.62 -7.29 -15.64
CA ARG A 146 21.24 -8.61 -15.36
C ARG A 146 20.43 -9.50 -14.42
N HIS A 147 19.30 -9.01 -13.92
CA HIS A 147 18.44 -9.65 -12.94
C HIS A 147 16.96 -9.55 -13.35
N PRO A 148 16.52 -10.27 -14.40
CA PRO A 148 15.21 -10.09 -15.03
C PRO A 148 14.03 -10.26 -14.07
N LEU A 149 14.08 -11.19 -13.10
CA LEU A 149 13.00 -11.33 -12.11
C LEU A 149 12.91 -10.14 -11.14
N LEU A 150 14.04 -9.52 -10.80
CA LEU A 150 14.04 -8.32 -9.96
C LEU A 150 13.60 -7.11 -10.78
N GLN A 151 14.02 -7.03 -12.04
CA GLN A 151 13.55 -6.03 -12.98
C GLN A 151 12.02 -6.11 -13.12
N ALA A 152 11.48 -7.31 -13.39
CA ALA A 152 10.04 -7.58 -13.45
C ALA A 152 9.32 -7.25 -12.15
N LEU A 153 9.92 -7.53 -10.98
CA LEU A 153 9.34 -7.16 -9.69
C LEU A 153 9.17 -5.64 -9.57
N PHE A 154 10.19 -4.85 -9.91
CA PHE A 154 10.10 -3.40 -9.79
C PHE A 154 9.15 -2.80 -10.83
N PHE A 155 9.15 -3.32 -12.06
CA PHE A 155 8.12 -3.03 -13.05
C PHE A 155 6.71 -3.26 -12.49
N ALA A 156 6.46 -4.46 -11.97
CA ALA A 156 5.18 -4.81 -11.36
C ALA A 156 4.79 -3.85 -10.24
N LEU A 157 5.72 -3.47 -9.34
CA LEU A 157 5.41 -2.54 -8.26
C LEU A 157 4.97 -1.16 -8.77
N GLY A 158 5.58 -0.67 -9.84
CA GLY A 158 5.26 0.64 -10.42
C GLY A 158 4.09 0.63 -11.40
N SER A 159 3.72 -0.53 -11.94
CA SER A 159 2.61 -0.66 -12.89
C SER A 159 1.33 -1.24 -12.29
N SER A 160 1.37 -1.90 -11.14
CA SER A 160 0.19 -2.54 -10.50
C SER A 160 -0.22 -1.93 -9.17
N GLY A 161 0.61 -1.02 -8.64
CA GLY A 161 0.41 -0.41 -7.34
C GLY A 161 0.55 -1.36 -6.15
N MET A 162 1.09 -2.57 -6.31
CA MET A 162 1.28 -3.53 -5.23
C MET A 162 2.22 -3.04 -4.12
N ARG A 163 1.99 -3.50 -2.88
CA ARG A 163 3.03 -3.41 -1.85
C ARG A 163 4.09 -4.48 -2.14
N ILE A 164 5.36 -4.19 -1.85
CA ILE A 164 6.45 -5.17 -2.02
C ILE A 164 6.19 -6.51 -1.34
N GLY A 165 5.57 -6.50 -0.15
CA GLY A 165 5.21 -7.74 0.54
C GLY A 165 4.12 -8.54 -0.16
N GLU A 166 3.18 -7.87 -0.84
CA GLU A 166 2.14 -8.50 -1.66
C GLU A 166 2.78 -9.15 -2.88
N ALA A 167 3.56 -8.38 -3.65
CA ALA A 167 4.23 -8.86 -4.85
C ALA A 167 5.15 -10.06 -4.56
N LEU A 168 5.97 -10.00 -3.51
CA LEU A 168 6.86 -11.11 -3.12
C LEU A 168 6.11 -12.36 -2.61
N SER A 169 4.84 -12.24 -2.26
CA SER A 169 4.02 -13.37 -1.81
C SER A 169 3.24 -14.02 -2.94
N LEU A 170 3.18 -13.41 -4.12
CA LEU A 170 2.42 -13.92 -5.25
C LEU A 170 2.95 -15.26 -5.71
N LYS A 171 2.01 -16.19 -5.90
CA LYS A 171 2.23 -17.48 -6.54
C LYS A 171 1.63 -17.48 -7.93
N LYS A 172 2.05 -18.42 -8.80
CA LYS A 172 1.49 -18.52 -10.15
C LYS A 172 -0.04 -18.69 -10.15
N LYS A 173 -0.60 -19.43 -9.21
CA LYS A 173 -2.06 -19.59 -9.04
C LYS A 173 -2.82 -18.31 -8.72
N ASP A 174 -2.12 -17.28 -8.24
CA ASP A 174 -2.72 -15.98 -7.97
C ASP A 174 -2.85 -15.15 -9.27
N LEU A 175 -2.25 -15.60 -10.38
CA LEU A 175 -2.27 -14.95 -11.68
C LEU A 175 -3.28 -15.61 -12.61
N ASP A 176 -4.06 -14.77 -13.28
CA ASP A 176 -4.89 -15.17 -14.41
C ASP A 176 -4.25 -14.63 -15.69
N LEU A 177 -3.85 -15.55 -16.56
CA LEU A 177 -3.07 -15.31 -17.78
C LEU A 177 -3.95 -15.29 -19.05
N THR A 178 -5.28 -15.43 -18.93
CA THR A 178 -6.15 -15.61 -20.11
C THR A 178 -6.65 -14.30 -20.70
N GLY A 179 -6.54 -13.19 -19.97
CA GLY A 179 -7.02 -11.87 -20.40
C GLY A 179 -5.99 -11.06 -21.19
N THR A 180 -6.40 -9.86 -21.62
CA THR A 180 -5.54 -8.88 -22.34
C THR A 180 -4.30 -8.47 -21.55
N ARG A 181 -4.39 -8.50 -20.22
CA ARG A 181 -3.29 -8.31 -19.28
C ARG A 181 -3.36 -9.38 -18.21
N ILE A 182 -2.19 -9.75 -17.69
CA ILE A 182 -2.11 -10.63 -16.51
C ILE A 182 -2.84 -9.97 -15.34
N LYS A 183 -3.94 -10.59 -14.91
CA LYS A 183 -4.69 -10.18 -13.71
C LYS A 183 -4.06 -10.84 -12.49
N VAL A 184 -3.87 -10.04 -11.45
CA VAL A 184 -3.27 -10.46 -10.19
C VAL A 184 -4.34 -10.45 -9.11
N ASN A 185 -4.59 -11.62 -8.52
CA ASN A 185 -5.52 -11.78 -7.40
C ASN A 185 -4.74 -11.72 -6.09
N ILE A 186 -4.90 -10.64 -5.33
CA ILE A 186 -4.22 -10.46 -4.05
C ILE A 186 -5.16 -10.90 -2.93
N PRO A 187 -4.81 -11.95 -2.17
CA PRO A 187 -5.69 -12.49 -1.15
C PRO A 187 -5.90 -11.54 0.04
N ALA A 188 -7.03 -11.72 0.72
CA ALA A 188 -7.40 -10.99 1.93
C ALA A 188 -6.58 -11.37 3.18
N ASN A 189 -5.51 -12.15 3.05
CA ASN A 189 -4.60 -12.50 4.15
C ASN A 189 -3.48 -11.46 4.37
N THR A 190 -3.53 -10.34 3.65
CA THR A 190 -2.55 -9.25 3.72
C THR A 190 -2.79 -8.33 4.93
N LYS A 191 -1.87 -7.38 5.16
CA LYS A 191 -1.92 -6.45 6.32
C LYS A 191 -3.26 -5.74 6.49
N THR A 192 -3.96 -5.43 5.39
CA THR A 192 -5.26 -4.72 5.40
C THR A 192 -6.46 -5.66 5.49
N ARG A 193 -6.24 -6.98 5.45
CA ARG A 193 -7.29 -8.01 5.43
C ARG A 193 -8.34 -7.83 4.33
N THR A 194 -7.97 -7.18 3.23
CA THR A 194 -8.85 -6.90 2.10
C THR A 194 -8.26 -7.52 0.84
N GLY A 195 -9.02 -8.43 0.23
CA GLY A 195 -8.69 -8.99 -1.07
C GLY A 195 -8.93 -7.97 -2.16
N ARG A 196 -8.09 -7.98 -3.20
CA ARG A 196 -8.26 -7.10 -4.37
C ARG A 196 -7.61 -7.67 -5.61
N THR A 197 -8.00 -7.14 -6.75
CA THR A 197 -7.38 -7.40 -8.03
C THR A 197 -6.55 -6.20 -8.50
N THR A 198 -5.57 -6.46 -9.36
CA THR A 198 -4.81 -5.47 -10.13
C THR A 198 -4.26 -6.15 -11.38
N PHE A 199 -3.52 -5.43 -12.22
CA PHE A 199 -2.96 -5.96 -13.46
C PHE A 199 -1.46 -5.69 -13.55
N LEU A 200 -0.76 -6.51 -14.32
CA LEU A 200 0.64 -6.27 -14.68
C LEU A 200 0.70 -5.58 -16.05
N SER A 201 1.65 -4.66 -16.21
CA SER A 201 1.88 -4.03 -17.52
C SER A 201 2.45 -5.02 -18.51
N ILE A 202 2.31 -4.72 -19.81
CA ILE A 202 2.91 -5.48 -20.90
C ILE A 202 4.44 -5.60 -20.75
N GLU A 203 5.12 -4.56 -20.27
CA GLU A 203 6.57 -4.60 -19.97
C GLU A 203 6.88 -5.67 -18.91
N THR A 204 6.03 -5.78 -17.88
CA THR A 204 6.17 -6.78 -16.82
C THR A 204 5.89 -8.18 -17.37
N GLU A 205 4.82 -8.32 -18.14
CA GLU A 205 4.40 -9.58 -18.76
C GLU A 205 5.48 -10.13 -19.69
N ASN A 206 6.06 -9.29 -20.54
CA ASN A 206 7.12 -9.68 -21.48
C ASN A 206 8.35 -10.25 -20.77
N LEU A 207 8.71 -9.71 -19.59
CA LEU A 207 9.82 -10.24 -18.77
C LEU A 207 9.44 -11.52 -18.02
N LEU A 208 8.17 -11.72 -17.70
CA LEU A 208 7.70 -12.86 -16.91
C LEU A 208 7.28 -14.05 -17.76
N ARG A 209 6.88 -13.89 -19.03
CA ARG A 209 6.26 -14.94 -19.86
C ARG A 209 7.01 -16.28 -19.81
N VAL A 210 8.29 -16.27 -20.19
CA VAL A 210 9.15 -17.47 -20.20
C VAL A 210 9.36 -18.06 -18.80
N HIS A 211 9.33 -17.23 -17.75
CA HIS A 211 9.45 -17.71 -16.38
C HIS A 211 8.15 -18.37 -15.91
N LEU A 212 7.00 -17.75 -16.20
CA LEU A 212 5.68 -18.26 -15.82
C LEU A 212 5.36 -19.59 -16.47
N GLU A 213 5.85 -19.86 -17.68
CA GLU A 213 5.72 -21.18 -18.34
C GLU A 213 6.46 -22.29 -17.58
N LYS A 214 7.54 -21.96 -16.86
CA LYS A 214 8.44 -22.93 -16.22
C LYS A 214 8.10 -23.25 -14.76
N ILE A 215 7.36 -22.38 -14.09
CA ILE A 215 7.05 -22.55 -12.66
C ILE A 215 5.69 -23.23 -12.47
N GLU A 216 5.54 -23.90 -11.34
CA GLU A 216 4.30 -24.57 -10.95
C GLU A 216 3.32 -23.62 -10.25
N GLN A 217 2.08 -24.06 -10.06
CA GLN A 217 1.00 -23.22 -9.50
C GLN A 217 1.31 -22.67 -8.10
N ASP A 218 2.02 -23.42 -7.28
CA ASP A 218 2.38 -23.02 -5.91
C ASP A 218 3.73 -22.31 -5.79
N ASP A 219 4.45 -22.13 -6.90
CA ASP A 219 5.73 -21.44 -6.93
C ASP A 219 5.54 -19.92 -6.89
N TYR A 220 6.48 -19.24 -6.23
CA TYR A 220 6.51 -17.78 -6.15
C TYR A 220 6.93 -17.14 -7.48
N VAL A 221 6.16 -16.15 -7.93
CA VAL A 221 6.33 -15.47 -9.24
C VAL A 221 7.66 -14.73 -9.35
N PHE A 222 8.14 -14.11 -8.27
CA PHE A 222 9.36 -13.30 -8.26
C PHE A 222 10.52 -13.99 -7.54
N ALA A 223 10.64 -15.31 -7.67
CA ALA A 223 11.68 -16.09 -7.03
C ALA A 223 12.30 -17.12 -7.98
N LYS A 224 13.63 -17.25 -7.95
CA LYS A 224 14.34 -18.30 -8.72
C LYS A 224 14.18 -19.70 -8.14
N LYS A 225 13.89 -19.79 -6.85
CA LYS A 225 13.66 -21.03 -6.10
C LYS A 225 12.29 -20.91 -5.48
N ASN A 226 11.61 -22.00 -5.17
CA ASN A 226 10.33 -21.98 -4.47
C ASN A 226 10.48 -21.60 -2.97
N ARG A 227 11.05 -20.43 -2.73
CA ARG A 227 11.21 -19.81 -1.42
C ARG A 227 10.89 -18.33 -1.58
N LYS A 228 9.95 -17.85 -0.77
CA LYS A 228 9.59 -16.44 -0.69
C LYS A 228 10.83 -15.57 -0.47
N PRO A 229 11.09 -14.57 -1.34
CA PRO A 229 12.18 -13.63 -1.11
C PRO A 229 11.91 -12.76 0.14
N ASP A 230 12.96 -12.51 0.92
CA ASP A 230 12.85 -11.60 2.06
C ASP A 230 12.77 -10.14 1.60
N SER A 231 11.69 -9.46 1.98
CA SER A 231 11.47 -8.06 1.63
C SER A 231 12.58 -7.12 2.12
N SER A 232 13.23 -7.43 3.24
CA SER A 232 14.31 -6.59 3.78
C SER A 232 15.56 -6.67 2.91
N THR A 233 15.87 -7.87 2.41
CA THR A 233 16.96 -8.13 1.48
C THR A 233 16.74 -7.43 0.15
N ILE A 234 15.53 -7.49 -0.42
CA ILE A 234 15.20 -6.76 -1.66
C ILE A 234 15.31 -5.24 -1.46
N ARG A 235 14.80 -4.70 -0.35
CA ARG A 235 14.94 -3.26 -0.04
C ARG A 235 16.40 -2.82 0.11
N ARG A 236 17.24 -3.65 0.73
CA ARG A 236 18.67 -3.37 0.88
C ARG A 236 19.39 -3.36 -0.47
N MET A 237 19.04 -4.30 -1.33
CA MET A 237 19.57 -4.37 -2.70
C MET A 237 19.15 -3.15 -3.53
N LEU A 238 17.87 -2.77 -3.49
CA LEU A 238 17.41 -1.52 -4.11
C LEU A 238 18.20 -0.32 -3.59
N GLY A 239 18.39 -0.22 -2.27
CA GLY A 239 19.17 0.87 -1.67
C GLY A 239 20.59 0.94 -2.22
N ARG A 240 21.29 -0.19 -2.34
CA ARG A 240 22.64 -0.24 -2.92
C ARG A 240 22.65 0.13 -4.40
N LEU A 241 21.64 -0.28 -5.16
CA LEU A 241 21.52 0.06 -6.57
C LEU A 241 21.29 1.57 -6.75
N VAL A 242 20.36 2.13 -5.99
CA VAL A 242 20.06 3.57 -5.99
C VAL A 242 21.30 4.37 -5.63
N ASP A 243 22.08 3.92 -4.63
CA ASP A 243 23.36 4.56 -4.30
C ASP A 243 24.36 4.49 -5.47
N LYS A 244 24.49 3.32 -6.11
CA LYS A 244 25.37 3.13 -7.28
C LYS A 244 24.95 3.98 -8.48
N LEU A 245 23.67 4.28 -8.62
CA LEU A 245 23.12 5.12 -9.69
C LEU A 245 23.17 6.61 -9.35
N GLU A 246 23.78 7.01 -8.22
CA GLU A 246 23.86 8.41 -7.79
C GLU A 246 22.46 9.03 -7.59
N LEU A 247 21.51 8.20 -7.14
CA LEU A 247 20.14 8.59 -6.77
C LEU A 247 19.95 8.53 -5.23
N ASP A 248 21.02 8.76 -4.49
CA ASP A 248 21.20 8.43 -3.07
C ASP A 248 20.61 9.47 -2.09
N SER A 249 19.94 10.50 -2.61
CA SER A 249 19.33 11.56 -1.82
C SER A 249 18.45 11.04 -0.68
N ARG A 250 18.51 11.71 0.47
CA ARG A 250 17.83 11.32 1.72
C ARG A 250 17.00 12.44 2.30
N TYR A 251 16.00 12.07 3.08
CA TYR A 251 15.23 13.01 3.90
C TYR A 251 16.04 13.45 5.11
N GLN A 252 16.02 14.74 5.42
CA GLN A 252 16.80 15.31 6.51
C GLN A 252 16.28 14.85 7.89
N SER A 253 14.97 14.64 8.01
CA SER A 253 14.31 14.29 9.28
C SER A 253 14.65 12.91 9.82
N ASN A 254 15.04 11.96 8.96
CA ASN A 254 15.20 10.56 9.35
C ASN A 254 16.29 9.80 8.58
N ASN A 255 17.02 10.47 7.70
CA ASN A 255 18.09 9.91 6.88
C ASN A 255 17.65 8.70 6.02
N ILE A 256 16.36 8.57 5.75
CA ILE A 256 15.80 7.56 4.85
C ILE A 256 15.97 8.03 3.41
N ARG A 257 16.36 7.11 2.50
CA ARG A 257 16.44 7.38 1.06
C ARG A 257 15.10 7.88 0.51
N LYS A 258 15.15 8.85 -0.40
CA LYS A 258 13.96 9.36 -1.11
C LYS A 258 13.33 8.30 -2.02
N ILE A 259 14.16 7.43 -2.62
CA ILE A 259 13.70 6.30 -3.40
C ILE A 259 13.70 5.03 -2.55
N THR A 260 12.52 4.43 -2.40
CA THR A 260 12.31 3.16 -1.69
C THR A 260 11.33 2.28 -2.47
N SER A 261 11.07 1.06 -2.00
CA SER A 261 10.04 0.21 -2.61
C SER A 261 8.65 0.86 -2.62
N HIS A 262 8.36 1.79 -1.71
CA HIS A 262 7.07 2.51 -1.72
C HIS A 262 6.99 3.60 -2.78
N SER A 263 8.12 4.07 -3.30
CA SER A 263 8.15 5.10 -4.35
C SER A 263 7.52 4.59 -5.65
N PHE A 264 7.69 3.30 -5.98
CA PHE A 264 7.02 2.64 -7.12
C PHE A 264 5.50 2.56 -6.96
N ARG A 265 5.04 2.18 -5.77
CA ARG A 265 3.60 2.20 -5.47
C ARG A 265 3.01 3.60 -5.52
N ALA A 266 3.75 4.61 -5.04
CA ALA A 266 3.35 6.01 -5.14
C ALA A 266 3.30 6.48 -6.60
N TYR A 267 4.27 6.07 -7.43
CA TYR A 267 4.29 6.33 -8.87
C TYR A 267 2.99 5.87 -9.53
N PHE A 268 2.60 4.60 -9.33
CA PHE A 268 1.32 4.07 -9.83
C PHE A 268 0.13 4.89 -9.29
N PHE A 269 0.04 5.06 -7.97
CA PHE A 269 -1.10 5.73 -7.34
C PHE A 269 -1.28 7.15 -7.86
N THR A 270 -0.21 7.93 -7.98
CA THR A 270 -0.25 9.30 -8.47
C THR A 270 -0.73 9.37 -9.92
N LYS A 271 -0.25 8.46 -10.79
CA LYS A 271 -0.71 8.40 -12.18
C LYS A 271 -2.19 8.01 -12.24
N ALA A 272 -2.60 6.98 -11.48
CA ALA A 272 -3.99 6.50 -11.42
C ALA A 272 -4.95 7.56 -10.92
N ALA A 273 -4.58 8.25 -9.84
CA ALA A 273 -5.43 9.28 -9.24
C ALA A 273 -5.59 10.49 -10.16
N ARG A 274 -4.52 10.88 -10.86
CA ARG A 274 -4.57 12.00 -11.82
C ARG A 274 -5.42 11.71 -13.06
N LYS A 275 -5.46 10.45 -13.51
CA LYS A 275 -6.16 10.07 -14.73
C LYS A 275 -7.62 9.67 -14.50
N HIS A 276 -7.88 8.93 -13.42
CA HIS A 276 -9.18 8.29 -13.17
C HIS A 276 -9.76 8.59 -11.78
N GLY A 277 -9.16 9.52 -11.04
CA GLY A 277 -9.60 9.90 -9.70
C GLY A 277 -9.10 8.98 -8.59
N GLU A 278 -9.20 9.46 -7.35
CA GLU A 278 -8.62 8.78 -6.18
C GLU A 278 -9.29 7.43 -5.91
N ASN A 279 -10.60 7.28 -6.14
CA ASN A 279 -11.31 6.03 -5.86
C ASN A 279 -10.75 4.85 -6.67
N TYR A 280 -10.51 5.04 -7.97
CA TYR A 280 -9.84 4.03 -8.80
C TYR A 280 -8.45 3.70 -8.25
N ALA A 281 -7.65 4.73 -7.94
CA ALA A 281 -6.31 4.54 -7.39
C ALA A 281 -6.33 3.80 -6.03
N HIS A 282 -7.27 4.11 -5.14
CA HIS A 282 -7.47 3.43 -3.87
C HIS A 282 -7.89 1.98 -4.06
N ARG A 283 -8.79 1.70 -5.01
CA ARG A 283 -9.23 0.35 -5.38
C ARG A 283 -8.06 -0.50 -5.87
N MET A 284 -7.31 0.02 -6.82
CA MET A 284 -6.16 -0.65 -7.43
C MET A 284 -4.99 -0.83 -6.47
N THR A 285 -4.88 0.00 -5.43
CA THR A 285 -3.80 -0.12 -4.45
C THR A 285 -4.24 -0.83 -3.17
N GLY A 286 -5.54 -1.00 -2.89
CA GLY A 286 -6.02 -1.56 -1.62
C GLY A 286 -5.80 -0.61 -0.44
N HIS A 287 -6.10 0.67 -0.66
CA HIS A 287 -6.22 1.67 0.39
C HIS A 287 -7.70 1.83 0.76
N GLY A 288 -7.97 2.23 2.01
CA GLY A 288 -9.25 2.85 2.31
C GLY A 288 -9.34 4.19 1.59
N GLY A 289 -10.51 4.51 1.08
CA GLY A 289 -10.85 5.78 0.43
C GLY A 289 -12.22 6.23 0.91
N TYR A 290 -12.59 7.46 0.57
CA TYR A 290 -13.91 7.99 0.94
C TYR A 290 -15.02 7.24 0.19
N LEU A 291 -16.01 6.71 0.91
CA LEU A 291 -17.20 6.03 0.37
C LEU A 291 -16.91 4.87 -0.61
N MET A 292 -15.78 4.17 -0.43
CA MET A 292 -15.37 3.05 -1.30
C MET A 292 -16.37 1.88 -1.36
N GLU A 293 -17.22 1.72 -0.35
CA GLU A 293 -18.29 0.71 -0.31
C GLU A 293 -19.43 0.94 -1.32
N TYR A 294 -19.59 2.18 -1.77
CA TYR A 294 -20.59 2.56 -2.78
C TYR A 294 -20.03 2.47 -4.20
N ASP A 295 -18.71 2.58 -4.36
CA ASP A 295 -18.03 2.35 -5.63
C ASP A 295 -17.99 0.83 -5.90
N ARG A 296 -18.87 0.36 -6.80
CA ARG A 296 -19.07 -1.05 -7.16
C ARG A 296 -18.44 -1.40 -8.51
N MET A 297 -17.28 -0.81 -8.80
CA MET A 297 -16.54 -1.06 -10.04
C MET A 297 -16.27 -2.55 -10.29
N THR A 298 -16.71 -3.00 -11.46
CA THR A 298 -16.53 -4.35 -11.99
C THR A 298 -15.07 -4.62 -12.41
N GLU A 299 -14.72 -5.88 -12.63
CA GLU A 299 -13.37 -6.24 -13.09
C GLU A 299 -13.09 -5.74 -14.51
N GLU A 300 -14.11 -5.70 -15.37
CA GLU A 300 -14.00 -5.19 -16.74
C GLU A 300 -13.74 -3.68 -16.75
N GLU A 301 -14.51 -2.90 -15.97
CA GLU A 301 -14.26 -1.46 -15.82
C GLU A 301 -12.86 -1.19 -15.27
N LYS A 302 -12.40 -1.97 -14.29
CA LYS A 302 -11.03 -1.84 -13.75
C LYS A 302 -9.98 -2.07 -14.82
N LEU A 303 -10.15 -3.09 -15.66
CA LEU A 303 -9.23 -3.43 -16.74
C LEU A 303 -9.23 -2.34 -17.80
N ASN A 304 -10.40 -1.85 -18.22
CA ASN A 304 -10.51 -0.79 -19.21
C ASN A 304 -9.78 0.47 -18.73
N LEU A 305 -10.04 0.92 -17.50
CA LEU A 305 -9.31 2.04 -16.91
C LEU A 305 -7.80 1.76 -16.77
N TYR A 306 -7.40 0.51 -16.53
CA TYR A 306 -5.99 0.13 -16.47
C TYR A 306 -5.29 0.27 -17.82
N LEU A 307 -5.92 -0.22 -18.89
CA LEU A 307 -5.39 -0.12 -20.25
C LEU A 307 -5.26 1.35 -20.69
N GLU A 308 -6.17 2.22 -20.25
CA GLU A 308 -6.06 3.64 -20.55
C GLU A 308 -4.85 4.31 -19.91
N ILE A 309 -4.49 3.93 -18.67
CA ILE A 309 -3.35 4.50 -17.94
C ILE A 309 -2.01 3.84 -18.27
N GLU A 310 -2.00 2.59 -18.76
CA GLU A 310 -0.78 1.82 -19.01
C GLU A 310 0.31 2.56 -19.82
N PRO A 311 0.00 3.35 -20.88
CA PRO A 311 1.02 4.15 -21.58
C PRO A 311 1.75 5.16 -20.68
N ASP A 312 1.10 5.66 -19.63
CA ASP A 312 1.68 6.59 -18.66
C ASP A 312 2.46 5.89 -17.54
N LEU A 313 2.27 4.58 -17.40
CA LEU A 313 3.01 3.71 -16.49
C LEU A 313 4.22 3.07 -17.17
N SER A 314 4.20 2.99 -18.50
CA SER A 314 5.27 2.42 -19.33
C SER A 314 6.56 3.22 -19.19
N ILE A 315 7.66 2.50 -19.01
CA ILE A 315 8.98 3.10 -18.77
C ILE A 315 9.71 3.37 -20.07
N TYR A 316 9.56 2.49 -21.05
CA TYR A 316 10.14 2.69 -22.37
C TYR A 316 9.20 3.46 -23.29
N ASP A 317 9.72 4.46 -23.99
CA ASP A 317 8.95 5.26 -24.95
C ASP A 317 8.46 4.41 -26.12
N GLN A 318 9.22 3.41 -26.54
CA GLN A 318 8.77 2.46 -27.56
C GLN A 318 7.48 1.75 -27.13
N THR A 319 7.45 1.17 -25.93
CA THR A 319 6.26 0.48 -25.44
C THR A 319 5.09 1.42 -25.26
N ARG A 320 5.33 2.64 -24.76
CA ARG A 320 4.31 3.69 -24.69
C ARG A 320 3.70 3.97 -26.07
N ASN A 321 4.54 4.19 -27.07
CA ASN A 321 4.10 4.51 -28.43
C ASN A 321 3.34 3.34 -29.05
N GLU A 322 3.79 2.10 -28.86
CA GLU A 322 3.09 0.89 -29.32
C GLU A 322 1.68 0.78 -28.71
N LEU A 323 1.54 1.02 -27.41
CA LEU A 323 0.24 1.03 -26.74
C LEU A 323 -0.69 2.15 -27.24
N GLU A 324 -0.14 3.34 -27.46
CA GLU A 324 -0.90 4.48 -28.00
C GLU A 324 -1.34 4.21 -29.45
N ILE A 325 -0.47 3.63 -30.29
CA ILE A 325 -0.77 3.25 -31.67
C ILE A 325 -1.88 2.19 -31.71
N ASN A 326 -1.75 1.10 -30.93
CA ASN A 326 -2.77 0.05 -30.89
C ASN A 326 -4.14 0.61 -30.48
N ARG A 327 -4.17 1.48 -29.45
CA ARG A 327 -5.40 2.14 -29.02
C ARG A 327 -6.00 3.06 -30.09
N LEU A 328 -5.15 3.76 -30.86
CA LEU A 328 -5.62 4.60 -31.97
C LEU A 328 -6.16 3.75 -33.12
N GLN A 329 -5.54 2.60 -33.41
CA GLN A 329 -6.01 1.66 -34.44
C GLN A 329 -7.39 1.10 -34.08
N GLU A 330 -7.60 0.61 -32.86
CA GLU A 330 -8.90 0.15 -32.38
C GLU A 330 -9.98 1.24 -32.53
N LYS A 331 -9.65 2.49 -32.19
CA LYS A 331 -10.58 3.62 -32.35
C LYS A 331 -10.92 3.90 -33.82
N VAL A 332 -9.94 3.79 -34.71
CA VAL A 332 -10.16 3.99 -36.16
C VAL A 332 -11.08 2.89 -36.71
N GLU A 333 -10.87 1.64 -36.33
CA GLU A 333 -11.72 0.52 -36.72
C GLU A 333 -13.19 0.75 -36.28
N VAL A 334 -13.41 1.10 -35.02
CA VAL A 334 -14.76 1.43 -34.50
C VAL A 334 -15.38 2.62 -35.23
N ILE A 335 -14.60 3.66 -35.55
CA ILE A 335 -15.09 4.81 -36.32
C ILE A 335 -15.51 4.39 -37.73
N ASP A 336 -14.76 3.52 -38.37
CA ASP A 336 -15.08 3.06 -39.72
C ASP A 336 -16.31 2.14 -39.75
N GLU A 337 -16.49 1.29 -38.73
CA GLU A 337 -17.74 0.53 -38.52
C GLU A 337 -18.94 1.46 -38.34
N LEU A 338 -18.84 2.46 -37.47
CA LEU A 338 -19.90 3.44 -37.23
C LEU A 338 -20.23 4.25 -38.50
N LYS A 339 -19.23 4.63 -39.30
CA LYS A 339 -19.46 5.29 -40.60
C LYS A 339 -20.24 4.40 -41.56
N GLN A 340 -19.92 3.10 -41.60
CA GLN A 340 -20.65 2.15 -42.44
C GLN A 340 -22.11 2.00 -41.97
N GLU A 341 -22.35 1.93 -40.67
CA GLU A 341 -23.69 1.85 -40.10
C GLU A 341 -24.50 3.12 -40.37
N VAL A 342 -23.92 4.31 -40.15
CA VAL A 342 -24.57 5.59 -40.48
C VAL A 342 -24.91 5.68 -41.96
N ARG A 343 -24.04 5.18 -42.86
CA ARG A 343 -24.33 5.13 -44.29
C ARG A 343 -25.53 4.23 -44.58
N LYS A 344 -25.58 3.02 -44.01
CA LYS A 344 -26.72 2.10 -44.17
C LYS A 344 -28.03 2.72 -43.65
N LEU A 345 -27.98 3.39 -42.49
CA LEU A 345 -29.14 4.08 -41.93
C LEU A 345 -29.63 5.23 -42.82
N ARG A 346 -28.72 6.05 -43.36
CA ARG A 346 -29.08 7.10 -44.32
C ARG A 346 -29.72 6.54 -45.60
N GLU A 347 -29.19 5.45 -46.12
CA GLU A 347 -29.76 4.77 -47.30
C GLU A 347 -31.15 4.18 -47.01
N ALA A 348 -31.35 3.58 -45.82
CA ALA A 348 -32.63 3.07 -45.39
C ALA A 348 -33.66 4.19 -45.17
N GLN A 349 -33.26 5.29 -44.53
CA GLN A 349 -34.10 6.47 -44.32
C GLN A 349 -34.52 7.09 -45.66
N ALA A 350 -33.58 7.28 -46.60
CA ALA A 350 -33.90 7.80 -47.93
C ALA A 350 -34.93 6.93 -48.69
N LYS A 351 -34.84 5.59 -48.55
CA LYS A 351 -35.84 4.68 -49.13
C LYS A 351 -37.21 4.82 -48.45
N SER A 352 -37.22 4.95 -47.12
CA SER A 352 -38.46 5.16 -46.34
C SER A 352 -39.13 6.48 -46.71
N ASP A 353 -38.37 7.57 -46.78
CA ASP A 353 -38.86 8.91 -47.13
C ASP A 353 -39.43 8.93 -48.55
N LYS A 354 -38.77 8.24 -49.50
CA LYS A 354 -39.28 8.10 -50.87
C LYS A 354 -40.62 7.35 -50.90
N LYS A 355 -40.74 6.25 -50.15
CA LYS A 355 -42.00 5.48 -50.05
C LYS A 355 -43.12 6.31 -49.41
N LEU A 356 -42.81 7.10 -48.38
CA LEU A 356 -43.75 8.01 -47.73
C LEU A 356 -44.27 9.06 -48.72
N LEU A 357 -43.36 9.71 -49.46
CA LEU A 357 -43.71 10.70 -50.49
C LEU A 357 -44.58 10.10 -51.61
N GLU A 358 -44.27 8.89 -52.07
CA GLU A 358 -45.11 8.18 -53.06
C GLU A 358 -46.52 7.88 -52.52
N THR A 359 -46.62 7.53 -51.24
CA THR A 359 -47.90 7.25 -50.57
C THR A 359 -48.72 8.53 -50.38
N MET A 360 -48.08 9.63 -49.98
CA MET A 360 -48.71 10.95 -49.86
C MET A 360 -49.21 11.48 -51.22
N LYS A 361 -48.43 11.30 -52.29
CA LYS A 361 -48.87 11.66 -53.65
C LYS A 361 -50.10 10.86 -54.08
N LYS A 362 -50.13 9.55 -53.81
CA LYS A 362 -51.29 8.70 -54.11
C LYS A 362 -52.51 9.06 -53.25
N GLY A 363 -52.33 9.46 -51.99
CA GLY A 363 -53.41 9.90 -51.10
C GLY A 363 -54.05 11.23 -51.50
N ASN A 364 -53.26 12.21 -51.95
CA ASN A 364 -53.78 13.50 -52.43
C ASN A 364 -54.56 13.41 -53.75
N LEU A 365 -54.33 12.37 -54.56
CA LEU A 365 -55.11 12.11 -55.78
C LEU A 365 -56.55 11.64 -55.51
N PHE A 366 -56.91 11.34 -54.26
CA PHE A 366 -58.27 10.91 -53.87
C PHE A 366 -59.12 12.02 -53.24
N HIS A 367 -58.62 13.26 -53.14
CA HIS A 367 -59.39 14.39 -52.59
C HIS A 367 -59.92 15.40 -53.63
N ASP A 368 -59.64 15.18 -54.92
CA ASP A 368 -60.17 15.99 -56.04
C ASP A 368 -61.22 15.23 -56.88
N PHE A 369 -62.23 14.63 -56.22
CA PHE A 369 -63.45 14.12 -56.87
C PHE A 369 -64.71 14.59 -56.15
#